data_AF-A0A7J9ZUV6-F1
#
_entry.id   AF-A0A7J9ZUV6-F1
#
_cell.length_a   1.000
_cell.length_b   1.000
_cell.length_c   1.000
_cell.angle_alpha   90.00
_cell.angle_beta   90.00
_cell.angle_gamma   90.00
#
_symmetry.space_group_name_H-M   'P 1'
#
loop_
_entity.id
_entity.type
_entity.pdbx_description
1 polymer ?
#
loop_
_entity_poly.entity_id
_entity_poly.type
_entity_poly.pdbx_seq_one_letter_code
_entity_poly.pdbx_strand_id
1 'polypeptide(L)'
;MGVGLVAGGALVIGAATAATSAGARAPQAYQQVYTVPLHQSTPITAADYGNQEDVCADIPDSQDGWHFVLPGNDTDFVTLKVTFEPGGQQTINNFGPPNDKHAYVASEPGAQLTAAEAVVRTADGAERVEWFNLSHTCPADSKPSPTPKPTITPEPKPSPTTPPGPAPEPSPVPGDLPVTG
;
A
#
# COMPACT_ATOMS: atom_id res chain seq x y z
N MET A 1 -42.78 -87.37 18.63
CA MET A 1 -41.40 -87.87 18.46
C MET A 1 -40.95 -87.48 17.07
N GLY A 2 -39.85 -86.74 16.95
CA GLY A 2 -39.32 -86.22 15.68
C GLY A 2 -38.33 -85.11 15.99
N VAL A 3 -37.06 -85.49 16.13
CA VAL A 3 -35.92 -84.67 16.55
C VAL A 3 -35.09 -84.31 15.31
N GLY A 4 -34.52 -83.11 15.31
CA GLY A 4 -33.30 -82.74 14.55
C GLY A 4 -33.55 -82.08 13.18
N LEU A 5 -32.67 -81.25 12.63
CA LEU A 5 -31.33 -80.82 13.05
C LEU A 5 -30.93 -79.53 12.28
N VAL A 6 -29.95 -78.85 12.86
CA VAL A 6 -29.25 -77.58 12.61
C VAL A 6 -28.63 -77.36 11.21
N ALA A 7 -28.60 -76.10 10.73
CA ALA A 7 -27.47 -75.44 10.02
C ALA A 7 -27.81 -73.94 9.92
N GLY A 8 -27.07 -72.94 10.42
CA GLY A 8 -25.61 -72.81 10.53
C GLY A 8 -25.17 -71.62 9.66
N GLY A 9 -25.71 -70.42 9.91
CA GLY A 9 -25.43 -69.21 9.13
C GLY A 9 -24.20 -68.46 9.66
N ALA A 10 -23.19 -68.31 8.80
CA ALA A 10 -21.97 -67.55 9.07
C ALA A 10 -22.27 -66.05 9.19
N LEU A 11 -21.81 -65.42 10.28
CA LEU A 11 -21.74 -63.96 10.40
C LEU A 11 -20.28 -63.53 10.32
N VAL A 12 -20.00 -62.73 9.29
CA VAL A 12 -18.69 -62.17 8.97
C VAL A 12 -18.31 -61.12 10.03
N ILE A 13 -17.11 -61.24 10.61
CA ILE A 13 -16.55 -60.25 11.53
C ILE A 13 -16.15 -59.01 10.71
N GLY A 14 -16.93 -57.93 10.84
CA GLY A 14 -16.64 -56.64 10.23
C GLY A 14 -15.45 -55.96 10.91
N ALA A 15 -14.49 -55.51 10.10
CA ALA A 15 -13.35 -54.71 10.52
C ALA A 15 -13.80 -53.34 11.08
N ALA A 16 -13.32 -52.96 12.25
CA ALA A 16 -13.51 -51.63 12.81
C ALA A 16 -12.56 -50.64 12.09
N THR A 17 -13.11 -49.80 11.22
CA THR A 17 -12.41 -48.63 10.70
C THR A 17 -12.53 -47.50 11.71
N ALA A 18 -11.42 -47.17 12.37
CA ALA A 18 -11.31 -45.94 13.15
C ALA A 18 -11.30 -44.76 12.18
N ALA A 19 -12.44 -44.08 12.05
CA ALA A 19 -12.52 -42.80 11.34
C ALA A 19 -11.88 -41.72 12.23
N THR A 20 -10.66 -41.32 11.90
CA THR A 20 -10.06 -40.08 12.40
C THR A 20 -10.83 -38.90 11.81
N SER A 21 -11.73 -38.31 12.60
CA SER A 21 -12.38 -37.06 12.24
C SER A 21 -11.34 -35.94 12.24
N ALA A 22 -10.78 -35.64 11.06
CA ALA A 22 -10.16 -34.36 10.80
C ALA A 22 -11.21 -33.28 11.07
N GLY A 23 -10.99 -32.45 12.08
CA GLY A 23 -11.89 -31.35 12.44
C GLY A 23 -11.91 -30.32 11.32
N ALA A 24 -12.79 -30.50 10.34
CA ALA A 24 -13.14 -29.44 9.41
C ALA A 24 -13.79 -28.32 10.22
N ARG A 25 -13.13 -27.16 10.31
CA ARG A 25 -13.79 -25.94 10.80
C ARG A 25 -14.95 -25.66 9.86
N ALA A 26 -16.15 -25.53 10.41
CA ALA A 26 -17.32 -25.11 9.64
C ALA A 26 -17.01 -23.77 8.96
N PRO A 27 -17.48 -23.53 7.72
CA PRO A 27 -17.29 -22.25 7.06
C PRO A 27 -17.91 -21.15 7.93
N GLN A 28 -17.09 -20.16 8.33
CA GLN A 28 -17.62 -18.97 8.99
C GLN A 28 -18.47 -18.19 7.97
N ALA A 29 -19.71 -17.89 8.34
CA ALA A 29 -20.55 -17.01 7.55
C ALA A 29 -20.09 -15.56 7.78
N TYR A 30 -19.83 -14.83 6.69
CA TYR A 30 -19.51 -13.42 6.69
C TYR A 30 -20.63 -12.67 5.97
N GLN A 31 -21.32 -11.76 6.64
CA GLN A 31 -22.37 -10.93 6.01
C GLN A 31 -21.99 -9.46 5.89
N GLN A 32 -20.90 -9.01 6.52
CA GLN A 32 -20.53 -7.59 6.55
C GLN A 32 -19.19 -7.36 5.88
N VAL A 33 -19.21 -6.70 4.72
CA VAL A 33 -18.03 -6.19 4.01
C VAL A 33 -18.02 -4.66 4.12
N TYR A 34 -16.89 -4.09 4.51
CA TYR A 34 -16.77 -2.65 4.71
C TYR A 34 -15.32 -2.19 4.67
N THR A 35 -15.15 -0.87 4.62
CA THR A 35 -13.85 -0.21 4.54
C THR A 35 -13.39 0.26 5.91
N VAL A 36 -12.10 0.09 6.20
CA VAL A 36 -11.45 0.59 7.41
C VAL A 36 -10.13 1.30 7.07
N PRO A 37 -9.80 2.40 7.76
CA PRO A 37 -8.53 3.12 7.58
C PRO A 37 -7.37 2.47 8.34
N LEU A 38 -6.16 2.88 7.99
CA LEU A 38 -4.97 2.67 8.80
C LEU A 38 -5.07 3.47 10.12
N HIS A 39 -4.65 2.85 11.22
CA HIS A 39 -4.66 3.48 12.54
C HIS A 39 -3.53 4.51 12.72
N GLN A 40 -2.36 4.25 12.15
CA GLN A 40 -1.18 5.09 12.25
C GLN A 40 -1.32 6.36 11.39
N SER A 41 -0.73 7.46 11.86
CA SER A 41 -0.65 8.71 11.09
C SER A 41 0.41 8.61 10.01
N THR A 42 0.09 9.05 8.79
CA THR A 42 0.99 9.15 7.66
C THR A 42 1.52 10.58 7.48
N PRO A 43 2.68 10.80 6.82
CA PRO A 43 3.55 9.82 6.18
C PRO A 43 4.46 9.02 7.14
N ILE A 44 4.81 7.79 6.77
CA ILE A 44 5.70 6.89 7.52
C ILE A 44 6.76 6.33 6.58
N THR A 45 8.04 6.29 6.98
CA THR A 45 9.07 5.49 6.30
C THR A 45 9.27 4.17 7.03
N ALA A 46 9.72 3.12 6.33
CA ALA A 46 10.02 1.84 6.98
C ALA A 46 11.09 1.99 8.08
N ALA A 47 12.08 2.86 7.83
CA ALA A 47 13.18 3.14 8.75
C ALA A 47 12.75 3.89 10.03
N ASP A 48 11.67 4.67 9.99
CA ASP A 48 11.24 5.52 11.11
C ASP A 48 10.08 4.93 11.94
N TYR A 49 9.48 3.81 11.50
CA TYR A 49 8.28 3.25 12.13
C TYR A 49 8.45 2.76 13.58
N GLY A 50 9.69 2.47 14.00
CA GLY A 50 10.05 2.10 15.36
C GLY A 50 9.92 0.60 15.69
N ASN A 51 8.96 -0.11 15.09
CA ASN A 51 8.85 -1.57 15.19
C ASN A 51 9.39 -2.20 13.90
N GLN A 52 10.62 -2.68 13.94
CA GLN A 52 11.29 -3.29 12.79
C GLN A 52 11.52 -4.79 13.00
N GLU A 53 11.44 -5.54 11.91
CA GLU A 53 11.82 -6.95 11.86
C GLU A 53 12.87 -7.17 10.76
N ASP A 54 13.67 -8.22 10.89
CA ASP A 54 14.75 -8.50 9.93
C ASP A 54 14.20 -8.92 8.56
N VAL A 55 13.02 -9.57 8.53
CA VAL A 55 12.43 -10.15 7.32
C VAL A 55 10.90 -10.02 7.36
N CYS A 56 10.34 -9.40 6.32
CA CYS A 56 8.90 -9.21 6.14
C CYS A 56 8.37 -10.24 5.14
N ALA A 57 8.00 -11.42 5.62
CA ALA A 57 7.59 -12.56 4.78
C ALA A 57 8.62 -12.86 3.67
N ASP A 58 8.21 -12.92 2.40
CA ASP A 58 9.08 -13.20 1.26
C ASP A 58 9.61 -11.92 0.56
N ILE A 59 9.51 -10.75 1.21
CA ILE A 59 9.98 -9.48 0.64
C ILE A 59 11.51 -9.45 0.64
N PRO A 60 12.15 -9.17 -0.51
CA PRO A 60 13.61 -9.13 -0.59
C PRO A 60 14.20 -7.94 0.20
N ASP A 61 15.40 -8.13 0.73
CA ASP A 61 16.24 -7.14 1.44
C ASP A 61 16.51 -5.84 0.66
N SER A 62 16.39 -5.89 -0.67
CA SER A 62 16.49 -4.73 -1.56
C SER A 62 15.24 -3.82 -1.57
N GLN A 63 14.19 -4.15 -0.81
CA GLN A 63 12.93 -3.42 -0.75
C GLN A 63 12.53 -3.14 0.70
N ASP A 64 11.77 -2.07 0.89
CA ASP A 64 11.13 -1.82 2.18
C ASP A 64 9.91 -2.75 2.31
N GLY A 65 9.88 -3.55 3.37
CA GLY A 65 8.77 -4.42 3.74
C GLY A 65 7.81 -3.77 4.72
N TRP A 66 6.52 -4.01 4.54
CA TRP A 66 5.45 -3.45 5.36
C TRP A 66 4.49 -4.57 5.78
N HIS A 67 4.36 -4.80 7.08
CA HIS A 67 3.47 -5.82 7.63
C HIS A 67 2.26 -5.18 8.29
N PHE A 68 1.07 -5.35 7.71
CA PHE A 68 -0.19 -4.86 8.26
C PHE A 68 -1.00 -5.98 8.91
N VAL A 69 -1.71 -5.64 9.99
CA VAL A 69 -2.52 -6.59 10.77
C VAL A 69 -3.91 -6.03 11.12
N LEU A 70 -4.91 -6.90 11.07
CA LEU A 70 -6.23 -6.62 11.63
C LEU A 70 -6.28 -6.97 13.13
N PRO A 71 -6.90 -6.12 13.97
CA PRO A 71 -7.15 -6.49 15.36
C PRO A 71 -8.24 -7.56 15.45
N GLY A 72 -8.21 -8.33 16.54
CA GLY A 72 -9.23 -9.34 16.85
C GLY A 72 -9.18 -10.59 15.95
N ASN A 73 -10.12 -11.52 16.19
CA ASN A 73 -10.07 -12.86 15.60
C ASN A 73 -11.12 -13.13 14.52
N ASP A 74 -12.10 -12.24 14.33
CA ASP A 74 -13.28 -12.52 13.51
C ASP A 74 -13.36 -11.70 12.21
N THR A 75 -12.36 -10.86 11.94
CA THR A 75 -12.29 -10.01 10.73
C THR A 75 -11.08 -10.35 9.88
N ASP A 76 -11.28 -10.48 8.56
CA ASP A 76 -10.23 -10.79 7.59
C ASP A 76 -10.11 -9.70 6.53
N PHE A 77 -8.91 -9.54 5.97
CA PHE A 77 -8.70 -8.69 4.82
C PHE A 77 -9.38 -9.28 3.57
N VAL A 78 -9.96 -8.40 2.75
CA VAL A 78 -10.49 -8.72 1.41
C VAL A 78 -9.66 -8.02 0.35
N THR A 79 -9.29 -6.76 0.61
CA THR A 79 -8.42 -5.96 -0.27
C THR A 79 -7.68 -4.97 0.62
N LEU A 80 -6.38 -4.79 0.39
CA LEU A 80 -5.60 -3.71 0.98
C LEU A 80 -5.08 -2.80 -0.12
N LYS A 81 -5.29 -1.49 0.05
CA LYS A 81 -4.85 -0.45 -0.86
C LYS A 81 -3.88 0.45 -0.12
N VAL A 82 -2.65 0.52 -0.60
CA VAL A 82 -1.60 1.38 -0.01
C VAL A 82 -1.07 2.34 -1.07
N THR A 83 -0.60 3.51 -0.63
CA THR A 83 0.01 4.51 -1.50
C THR A 83 1.37 4.90 -0.94
N PHE A 84 2.39 4.82 -1.78
CA PHE A 84 3.77 5.15 -1.45
C PHE A 84 4.28 6.35 -2.26
N GLU A 85 5.18 7.12 -1.67
CA GLU A 85 5.92 8.19 -2.34
C GLU A 85 7.43 8.04 -2.11
N PRO A 86 8.23 7.74 -3.15
CA PRO A 86 7.82 7.33 -4.51
C PRO A 86 7.14 5.94 -4.52
N GLY A 87 6.54 5.56 -5.66
CA GLY A 87 6.00 4.21 -5.88
C GLY A 87 4.50 4.16 -6.21
N GLY A 88 3.75 5.22 -5.90
CA GLY A 88 2.34 5.33 -6.23
C GLY A 88 1.47 4.33 -5.48
N GLN A 89 0.31 4.01 -6.05
CA GLN A 89 -0.71 3.20 -5.40
C GLN A 89 -0.59 1.72 -5.76
N GLN A 90 -0.68 0.87 -4.75
CA GLN A 90 -0.71 -0.59 -4.88
C GLN A 90 -2.01 -1.13 -4.28
N THR A 91 -2.54 -2.22 -4.87
CA THR A 91 -3.70 -2.94 -4.37
C THR A 91 -3.35 -4.42 -4.27
N ILE A 92 -3.51 -5.01 -3.09
CA ILE A 92 -3.21 -6.42 -2.84
C ILE A 92 -4.44 -7.17 -2.33
N ASN A 93 -4.59 -8.40 -2.82
CA ASN A 93 -5.70 -9.31 -2.49
C ASN A 93 -5.19 -10.68 -2.01
N ASN A 94 -3.90 -10.80 -1.74
CA ASN A 94 -3.26 -11.99 -1.22
C ASN A 94 -2.74 -11.71 0.20
N PHE A 95 -3.15 -12.54 1.14
CA PHE A 95 -2.94 -12.32 2.58
C PHE A 95 -2.37 -13.58 3.24
N GLY A 96 -1.78 -13.40 4.41
CA GLY A 96 -1.03 -14.43 5.12
C GLY A 96 0.39 -14.61 4.60
N PRO A 97 1.14 -15.58 5.17
CA PRO A 97 0.79 -16.40 6.35
C PRO A 97 0.74 -15.57 7.67
N PRO A 98 0.18 -16.10 8.79
CA PRO A 98 -0.48 -17.40 8.98
C PRO A 98 -1.95 -17.46 8.55
N ASN A 99 -2.59 -16.32 8.30
CA ASN A 99 -3.99 -16.22 7.88
C ASN A 99 -4.25 -14.85 7.22
N ASP A 100 -5.48 -14.65 6.76
CA ASP A 100 -5.91 -13.45 6.03
C ASP A 100 -5.97 -12.16 6.89
N LYS A 101 -5.46 -12.18 8.12
CA LYS A 101 -5.29 -11.00 8.97
C LYS A 101 -3.93 -10.35 8.81
N HIS A 102 -3.01 -10.99 8.11
CA HIS A 102 -1.66 -10.49 7.85
C HIS A 102 -1.56 -10.07 6.39
N ALA A 103 -1.12 -8.85 6.13
CA ALA A 103 -0.91 -8.36 4.78
C ALA A 103 0.52 -7.84 4.67
N TYR A 104 1.23 -8.28 3.64
CA TYR A 104 2.61 -7.90 3.39
C TYR A 104 2.69 -7.13 2.07
N VAL A 105 3.33 -5.97 2.10
CA VAL A 105 3.54 -5.14 0.91
C VAL A 105 4.99 -4.70 0.83
N ALA A 106 5.52 -4.58 -0.38
CA ALA A 106 6.86 -4.07 -0.63
C ALA A 106 6.81 -2.69 -1.31
N SER A 107 7.77 -1.83 -0.99
CA SER A 107 8.00 -0.55 -1.68
C SER A 107 9.47 -0.38 -2.07
N GLU A 108 9.75 0.67 -2.84
CA GLU A 108 11.13 1.11 -3.08
C GLU A 108 11.79 1.52 -1.75
N PRO A 109 13.12 1.34 -1.61
CA PRO A 109 13.87 1.79 -0.44
C PRO A 109 13.67 3.28 -0.14
N GLY A 110 13.29 3.59 1.10
CA GLY A 110 13.06 4.95 1.59
C GLY A 110 11.72 5.56 1.15
N ALA A 111 10.82 4.78 0.56
CA ALA A 111 9.50 5.26 0.21
C ALA A 111 8.67 5.55 1.47
N GLN A 112 7.84 6.60 1.37
CA GLN A 112 6.92 6.99 2.43
C GLN A 112 5.55 6.37 2.17
N LEU A 113 5.00 5.64 3.13
CA LEU A 113 3.59 5.27 3.15
C LEU A 113 2.75 6.52 3.43
N THR A 114 2.03 7.02 2.42
CA THR A 114 1.25 8.27 2.52
C THR A 114 -0.23 8.01 2.77
N ALA A 115 -0.75 6.85 2.37
CA ALA A 115 -2.12 6.44 2.66
C ALA A 115 -2.26 4.92 2.67
N ALA A 116 -3.16 4.39 3.50
CA ALA A 116 -3.57 3.00 3.44
C ALA A 116 -5.03 2.83 3.89
N GLU A 117 -5.76 1.99 3.17
CA GLU A 117 -7.17 1.67 3.40
C GLU A 117 -7.42 0.20 3.04
N ALA A 118 -8.26 -0.48 3.82
CA ALA A 118 -8.59 -1.88 3.58
C ALA A 118 -10.09 -2.10 3.48
N VAL A 119 -10.49 -2.96 2.54
CA VAL A 119 -11.79 -3.62 2.57
C VAL A 119 -11.64 -4.90 3.37
N VAL A 120 -12.51 -5.07 4.36
CA VAL A 120 -12.49 -6.20 5.29
C VAL A 120 -13.84 -6.89 5.32
N ARG A 121 -13.87 -8.12 5.82
CA ARG A 121 -15.09 -8.86 6.11
C ARG A 121 -15.08 -9.36 7.54
N THR A 122 -16.20 -9.25 8.24
CA THR A 122 -16.35 -9.72 9.63
C THR A 122 -17.35 -10.84 9.71
N ALA A 123 -17.06 -11.85 10.55
CA ALA A 123 -17.96 -12.97 10.79
C ALA A 123 -19.30 -12.51 11.40
N ASP A 124 -20.35 -13.29 11.16
CA ASP A 124 -21.69 -12.95 11.61
C ASP A 124 -21.79 -12.89 13.13
N GLY A 125 -22.37 -11.79 13.63
CA GLY A 125 -22.54 -11.54 15.05
C GLY A 125 -21.26 -11.07 15.77
N ALA A 126 -20.13 -10.96 15.08
CA ALA A 126 -18.91 -10.38 15.63
C ALA A 126 -18.91 -8.84 15.53
N GLU A 127 -18.14 -8.21 16.42
CA GLU A 127 -17.94 -6.76 16.41
C GLU A 127 -17.05 -6.34 15.24
N ARG A 128 -17.39 -5.20 14.63
CA ARG A 128 -16.62 -4.63 13.53
C ARG A 128 -15.35 -3.99 14.05
N VAL A 129 -14.25 -4.18 13.34
CA VAL A 129 -13.03 -3.43 13.60
C VAL A 129 -13.16 -2.03 13.00
N GLU A 130 -12.61 -1.03 13.67
CA GLU A 130 -12.68 0.36 13.20
C GLU A 130 -11.46 0.76 12.37
N TRP A 131 -10.36 0.01 12.48
CA TRP A 131 -9.09 0.25 11.80
C TRP A 131 -8.26 -1.03 11.71
N PHE A 132 -7.19 -0.98 10.91
CA PHE A 132 -6.09 -1.94 10.91
C PHE A 132 -4.78 -1.25 11.28
N ASN A 133 -3.76 -2.03 11.64
CA ASN A 133 -2.48 -1.50 12.10
C ASN A 133 -1.37 -1.84 11.11
N LEU A 134 -0.42 -0.92 10.93
CA LEU A 134 0.95 -1.30 10.58
C LEU A 134 1.56 -1.98 11.82
N SER A 135 2.12 -3.17 11.67
CA SER A 135 2.66 -3.97 12.77
C SER A 135 4.17 -3.83 12.84
N HIS A 136 4.84 -4.16 11.73
CA HIS A 136 6.29 -4.10 11.59
C HIS A 136 6.65 -3.55 10.21
N THR A 137 7.89 -3.08 10.11
CA THR A 137 8.53 -2.72 8.85
C THR A 137 9.88 -3.40 8.72
N CYS A 138 10.34 -3.60 7.50
CA CYS A 138 11.67 -4.12 7.19
C CYS A 138 12.33 -3.12 6.26
N PRO A 139 13.12 -2.18 6.77
CA PRO A 139 13.86 -1.25 5.92
C PRO A 139 14.81 -2.03 5.01
N ALA A 140 14.93 -1.62 3.75
CA ALA A 140 15.92 -2.20 2.86
C ALA A 140 17.35 -2.00 3.39
N ASP A 141 18.22 -2.99 3.19
CA ASP A 141 19.64 -2.91 3.57
C ASP A 141 20.39 -1.82 2.79
N SER A 142 19.89 -1.49 1.61
CA SER A 142 20.42 -0.42 0.78
C SER A 142 19.88 0.92 1.26
N LYS A 143 20.71 1.69 1.96
CA LYS A 143 20.38 3.07 2.35
C LYS A 143 19.87 3.84 1.12
N PRO A 144 18.73 4.52 1.19
CA PRO A 144 18.23 5.30 0.07
C PRO A 144 19.29 6.31 -0.38
N SER A 145 19.50 6.38 -1.70
CA SER A 145 20.33 7.43 -2.29
C SER A 145 19.71 8.78 -1.94
N PRO A 146 20.47 9.77 -1.43
CA PRO A 146 19.91 11.06 -1.10
C PRO A 146 19.25 11.66 -2.35
N THR A 147 17.99 12.05 -2.22
CA THR A 147 17.26 12.77 -3.28
C THR A 147 18.06 14.02 -3.64
N PRO A 148 18.36 14.29 -4.93
CA PRO A 148 19.10 15.48 -5.30
C PRO A 148 18.33 16.71 -4.83
N LYS A 149 18.98 17.54 -3.99
CA LYS A 149 18.46 18.84 -3.57
C LYS A 149 18.11 19.63 -4.83
N PRO A 150 16.96 20.34 -4.89
CA PRO A 150 16.65 21.18 -6.04
C PRO A 150 17.80 22.16 -6.27
N THR A 151 18.45 22.04 -7.42
CA THR A 151 19.44 23.02 -7.88
C THR A 151 18.68 24.32 -8.12
N ILE A 152 18.91 25.31 -7.26
CA ILE A 152 18.43 26.67 -7.53
C ILE A 152 19.13 27.12 -8.81
N THR A 153 18.39 27.13 -9.93
CA THR A 153 18.82 27.82 -11.14
C THR A 153 18.99 29.29 -10.78
N PRO A 154 20.18 29.89 -10.94
CA PRO A 154 20.35 31.32 -10.71
C PRO A 154 19.42 32.09 -11.64
N GLU A 155 18.65 33.00 -11.06
CA GLU A 155 17.75 33.91 -11.76
C GLU A 155 18.55 34.72 -12.80
N PRO A 156 18.07 34.87 -14.05
CA PRO A 156 18.78 35.63 -15.06
C PRO A 156 18.96 37.09 -14.61
N LYS A 157 20.21 37.54 -14.61
CA LYS A 157 20.60 38.92 -14.28
C LYS A 157 19.81 39.92 -15.16
N PRO A 158 19.24 41.00 -14.60
CA PRO A 158 18.55 42.01 -15.39
C PRO A 158 19.50 42.62 -16.44
N SER A 159 19.01 42.67 -17.69
CA SER A 159 19.71 43.28 -18.82
C SER A 159 19.88 44.79 -18.59
N PRO A 160 21.07 45.37 -18.85
CA PRO A 160 21.26 46.81 -18.69
C PRO A 160 20.40 47.58 -19.70
N THR A 161 19.53 48.45 -19.20
CA THR A 161 18.77 49.39 -20.02
C THR A 161 19.71 50.47 -20.55
N THR A 162 19.84 50.54 -21.87
CA THR A 162 20.62 51.57 -22.58
C THR A 162 19.98 52.95 -22.36
N PRO A 163 20.74 54.01 -22.04
CA PRO A 163 20.20 55.36 -21.96
C PRO A 163 19.68 55.83 -23.34
N PRO A 164 18.61 56.63 -23.41
CA PRO A 164 18.18 57.26 -24.65
C PRO A 164 19.30 58.16 -25.21
N GLY A 165 19.64 57.98 -26.49
CA GLY A 165 20.61 58.81 -27.20
C GLY A 165 20.12 60.26 -27.38
N PRO A 166 21.05 61.20 -27.64
CA PRO A 166 20.72 62.62 -27.74
C PRO A 166 19.79 62.94 -28.92
N ALA A 167 18.93 63.93 -28.70
CA ALA A 167 17.94 64.41 -29.65
C ALA A 167 18.57 64.98 -30.94
N PRO A 168 17.93 64.81 -32.12
CA PRO A 168 18.42 65.38 -33.36
C PRO A 168 18.29 66.91 -33.38
N GLU A 169 19.32 67.54 -33.95
CA GLU A 169 19.47 68.98 -34.14
C GLU A 169 18.47 69.51 -35.21
N PRO A 170 17.92 70.73 -35.05
CA PRO A 170 16.97 71.29 -36.02
C PRO A 170 17.65 71.65 -37.35
N SER A 171 17.00 71.26 -38.46
CA SER A 171 17.42 71.64 -39.81
C SER A 171 17.21 73.14 -40.09
N PRO A 172 18.14 73.82 -40.75
CA PRO A 172 17.94 75.18 -41.23
C PRO A 172 16.98 75.20 -42.43
N VAL A 173 16.00 76.11 -42.38
CA VAL A 173 15.10 76.43 -43.50
C VAL A 173 15.80 77.40 -44.45
N PRO A 174 16.02 77.04 -45.73
CA PRO A 174 16.41 78.00 -46.76
C PRO A 174 15.17 78.76 -47.24
N GLY A 175 15.26 80.08 -47.24
CA GLY A 175 14.25 80.95 -47.84
C GLY A 175 14.43 81.08 -49.35
N ASP A 176 13.32 81.34 -50.04
CA ASP A 176 13.25 81.92 -51.38
C ASP A 176 11.82 82.49 -51.52
N LEU A 177 11.64 83.81 -51.45
CA LEU A 177 11.57 84.80 -52.55
C LEU A 177 10.15 84.93 -53.18
N PRO A 178 9.78 86.14 -53.66
CA PRO A 178 8.40 86.59 -53.79
C PRO A 178 7.80 86.33 -55.18
N VAL A 179 6.46 86.27 -55.28
CA VAL A 179 5.77 86.48 -56.57
C VAL A 179 4.46 87.26 -56.42
N THR A 180 4.39 88.31 -57.21
CA THR A 180 3.28 89.23 -57.49
C THR A 180 2.21 88.58 -58.37
N GLY A 181 0.94 88.97 -58.18
CA GLY A 181 -0.17 88.69 -59.08
C GLY A 181 -1.47 89.28 -58.54
#